data_AF-W6TW87-F1
#
_entry.id   AF-W6TW87-F1
#
_cell.length_a   1.000
_cell.length_b   1.000
_cell.length_c   1.000
_cell.angle_alpha   90.00
_cell.angle_beta   90.00
_cell.angle_gamma   90.00
#
_symmetry.space_group_name_H-M   'P 1'
#
loop_
_entity.id
_entity.type
_entity.pdbx_description
1 polymer ?
#
loop_
_entity_poly.entity_id
_entity_poly.type
_entity_poly.pdbx_seq_one_letter_code
_entity_poly.pdbx_strand_id
1 'polypeptide(L)' 'MLIVPHLGLIKEASNEKAKALLGWQPRSNEEAVVATTKSLINLNVVK' A
#
# COMPACT_ATOMS: atom_id res chain seq x y z
N MET A 1 -15.24 7.55 11.59
CA MET A 1 -14.31 8.51 10.95
C MET A 1 -14.64 8.54 9.46
N LEU A 2 -15.16 9.65 8.92
CA LEU A 2 -15.50 9.75 7.50
C LEU A 2 -14.25 10.05 6.67
N ILE A 3 -13.94 9.19 5.68
CA ILE A 3 -12.87 9.41 4.69
C ILE A 3 -13.29 10.36 3.56
N VAL A 4 -14.59 10.69 3.48
CA VAL A 4 -15.22 11.55 2.46
C VAL A 4 -14.45 12.83 2.10
N PRO A 5 -13.84 13.59 3.04
CA PRO A 5 -13.09 14.80 2.69
C PRO A 5 -11.84 14.56 1.81
N HIS A 6 -11.41 13.31 1.63
CA HIS A 6 -10.23 12.97 0.85
C HIS A 6 -10.52 12.59 -0.60
N LEU A 7 -11.79 12.48 -0.98
CA LEU A 7 -12.18 12.14 -2.35
C LEU A 7 -11.78 13.27 -3.30
N GLY A 8 -11.25 12.91 -4.47
CA GLY A 8 -10.79 13.87 -5.49
C GLY A 8 -9.41 14.51 -5.24
N LEU A 9 -8.76 14.22 -4.10
CA LEU A 9 -7.40 14.68 -3.82
C LEU A 9 -6.37 13.65 -4.32
N ILE A 10 -5.45 14.08 -5.18
CA ILE A 10 -4.25 13.30 -5.51
C ILE A 10 -3.22 13.56 -4.42
N LYS A 11 -2.86 12.52 -3.67
CA LYS A 11 -1.81 12.58 -2.64
C LYS A 11 -0.54 11.98 -3.18
N GLU A 12 0.38 12.84 -3.58
CA GLU A 12 1.74 12.44 -3.92
C GLU A 12 2.48 11.94 -2.67
N ALA A 13 3.04 10.74 -2.74
CA ALA A 13 3.78 10.13 -1.65
C ALA A 13 5.04 9.45 -2.19
N SER A 14 6.10 9.49 -1.39
CA SER A 14 7.44 9.05 -1.76
C SER A 14 7.99 8.15 -0.65
N ASN A 15 8.71 7.08 -1.03
CA ASN A 15 9.32 6.12 -0.10
C ASN A 15 10.84 6.27 0.04
N GLU A 16 11.42 7.25 -0.65
CA GLU A 16 12.84 7.55 -0.78
C GLU A 16 13.49 7.78 0.59
N LYS A 17 12.83 8.53 1.48
CA LYS A 17 13.35 8.80 2.83
C LYS A 17 13.53 7.52 3.66
N ALA A 18 12.59 6.59 3.57
CA ALA A 18 12.67 5.33 4.30
C ALA A 18 13.75 4.39 3.72
N LYS A 19 13.89 4.36 2.39
CA LYS A 19 15.01 3.66 1.73
C LYS A 19 16.36 4.24 2.17
N ALA A 20 16.50 5.56 2.17
CA ALA A 20 17.76 6.24 2.47
C ALA A 20 18.15 6.18 3.95
N LEU A 21 17.21 6.41 4.86
CA LEU A 21 17.52 6.52 6.30
C LEU A 21 17.45 5.19 7.04
N LEU A 22 16.54 4.30 6.64
CA LEU A 22 16.27 3.05 7.35
C LEU A 22 16.83 1.83 6.60
N GLY A 23 17.42 2.03 5.42
CA GLY A 23 17.85 0.93 4.55
C GLY A 23 16.69 0.05 4.10
N TRP A 24 15.46 0.58 4.09
CA TRP A 24 14.27 -0.20 3.79
C TRP A 24 14.30 -0.70 2.33
N GLN A 25 14.12 -2.00 2.16
CA GLN A 25 14.04 -2.66 0.85
C GLN A 25 12.60 -3.13 0.62
N PRO A 26 11.72 -2.29 0.04
CA PRO A 26 10.36 -2.71 -0.26
C PRO A 26 10.34 -3.80 -1.33
N ARG A 27 9.30 -4.64 -1.29
CA ARG A 27 8.98 -5.58 -2.37
C ARG A 27 8.70 -4.83 -3.68
N SER A 28 8.76 -5.53 -4.80
CA SER A 28 8.29 -4.95 -6.07
C SER A 28 6.79 -4.63 -6.00
N ASN A 29 6.32 -3.75 -6.89
CA ASN A 29 4.91 -3.39 -6.94
C ASN A 29 4.03 -4.61 -7.22
N GLU A 30 4.47 -5.47 -8.15
CA GLU A 30 3.78 -6.70 -8.54
C GLU A 30 3.68 -7.65 -7.34
N GLU A 31 4.79 -7.88 -6.64
CA GLU A 31 4.83 -8.73 -5.46
C GLU A 31 3.96 -8.21 -4.33
N ALA A 32 3.97 -6.89 -4.09
CA ALA A 32 3.14 -6.25 -3.08
C ALA A 32 1.64 -6.42 -3.37
N VAL A 33 1.22 -6.25 -4.61
CA VAL A 33 -0.18 -6.45 -5.04
C VAL A 33 -0.59 -7.91 -4.91
N VAL A 34 0.25 -8.85 -5.35
CA VAL A 34 -0.04 -10.29 -5.24
C VAL A 34 -0.13 -10.74 -3.78
N ALA A 35 0.79 -10.28 -2.92
CA ALA A 35 0.76 -10.58 -1.48
C ALA A 35 -0.50 -10.03 -0.80
N THR A 36 -0.93 -8.82 -1.21
CA THR A 36 -2.18 -8.21 -0.72
C THR A 36 -3.38 -9.06 -1.13
N THR A 37 -3.47 -9.46 -2.41
CA THR A 37 -4.56 -10.29 -2.92
C THR A 37 -4.67 -11.61 -2.17
N LYS A 38 -3.54 -12.30 -1.95
CA LYS A 38 -3.49 -13.53 -1.15
C LYS A 38 -4.02 -13.31 0.27
N SER A 39 -3.65 -12.20 0.90
CA SER A 39 -4.13 -11.86 2.24
C SER A 39 -5.63 -11.60 2.27
N LEU A 40 -6.18 -10.88 1.28
CA LEU A 40 -7.61 -10.60 1.17
C LEU A 40 -8.43 -11.89 1.02
N ILE A 41 -7.96 -12.84 0.20
CA ILE A 41 -8.60 -14.15 0.03
C ILE A 41 -8.55 -14.94 1.34
N ASN A 42 -7.38 -14.99 1.99
CA ASN A 42 -7.21 -15.71 3.26
C ASN A 42 -8.09 -15.14 4.39
N LEU A 43 -8.31 -13.83 4.38
CA LEU A 43 -9.19 -13.14 5.33
C LEU A 43 -10.66 -13.19 4.93
N ASN A 44 -11.00 -13.75 3.77
CA ASN A 44 -12.36 -13.87 3.24
C ASN A 44 -13.11 -12.53 3.18
N VAL A 45 -12.40 -11.44 2.87
CA VAL A 45 -12.95 -10.07 2.74
C VAL A 45 -13.27 -9.68 1.30
N VAL A 46 -12.94 -10.57 0.36
CA VAL A 46 -13.28 -10.48 -1.06
C VAL A 46 -13.90 -11.81 -1.47
N LYS A 47 -14.87 -11.78 -2.39
CA LYS A 47 -15.51 -12.97 -2.98
C LYS A 47 -14.92 -13.26 -4.35
#